data_AF-A0A378FY48-F1
#
_entry.id   AF-A0A378FY48-F1
#
_cell.length_a   1.000
_cell.length_b   1.000
_cell.length_c   1.000
_cell.angle_alpha   90.00
_cell.angle_beta   90.00
_cell.angle_gamma   90.00
#
_symmetry.space_group_name_H-M   'P 1'
#
loop_
_entity.id
_entity.type
_entity.pdbx_description
1 polymer ?
#
loop_
_entity_poly.entity_id
_entity_poly.type
_entity_poly.pdbx_seq_one_letter_code
_entity_poly.pdbx_strand_id
1 'polypeptide(L)'
;MKFRMSGRRRWKNRFPVSKNRCRKRRRPAASIYAPLPLVTIDGEDARDFDDAVYCEKKRGGGWRLWVAIADVSYYVRPGTPLDAEARSRGTSVYFPSQVVPMLPEVLSNGLCSLNPQVDRLCMVCEMTISSKGRLTGYKFYEAVMSSHARLTYTKVWHMLQGDQELREHYAPLVKHIEELHNLYKVLESAREERGGISFESEEAKFIFNAERRIERIEQTQRNDAHKLMKSA
;
A
#
# COMPACT_ATOMS: atom_id res chain seq x y z
N MET A 1 40.92 9.77 -4.04
CA MET A 1 40.20 9.04 -5.11
C MET A 1 38.90 9.80 -5.40
N LYS A 2 38.82 10.56 -6.49
CA LYS A 2 37.65 11.39 -6.84
C LYS A 2 36.56 10.50 -7.43
N PHE A 3 35.45 10.30 -6.72
CA PHE A 3 34.23 9.70 -7.28
C PHE A 3 33.65 10.66 -8.32
N ARG A 4 33.88 10.36 -9.60
CA ARG A 4 33.33 11.13 -10.72
C ARG A 4 31.86 10.76 -10.89
N MET A 5 30.95 11.59 -10.36
CA MET A 5 29.51 11.47 -10.59
C MET A 5 29.15 11.85 -12.04
N SER A 6 29.39 10.96 -13.01
CA SER A 6 28.98 11.15 -14.42
C SER A 6 27.60 10.54 -14.75
N GLY A 7 26.91 9.92 -13.78
CA GLY A 7 25.64 9.20 -14.03
C GLY A 7 24.34 9.99 -13.85
N ARG A 8 24.37 11.20 -13.26
CA ARG A 8 23.17 11.91 -12.76
C ARG A 8 22.09 12.21 -13.80
N ARG A 9 22.40 12.24 -15.11
CA ARG A 9 21.43 12.58 -16.17
C ARG A 9 20.72 11.38 -16.81
N ARG A 10 21.20 10.15 -16.63
CA ARG A 10 20.75 9.01 -17.47
C ARG A 10 19.42 8.36 -17.05
N TRP A 11 18.94 8.64 -15.84
CA TRP A 11 17.84 7.94 -15.18
C TRP A 11 16.51 8.72 -15.16
N LYS A 12 16.56 10.05 -15.27
CA LYS A 12 15.39 10.88 -14.95
C LYS A 12 14.39 11.09 -16.08
N ASN A 13 14.73 10.88 -17.36
CA ASN A 13 13.80 11.19 -18.47
C ASN A 13 14.15 10.44 -19.76
N ARG A 14 13.72 9.18 -19.91
CA ARG A 14 13.83 8.48 -21.21
C ARG A 14 12.53 8.37 -21.99
N PHE A 15 11.38 8.60 -21.37
CA PHE A 15 10.10 8.51 -22.07
C PHE A 15 9.14 9.63 -21.65
N PRO A 16 8.78 10.55 -22.56
CA PRO A 16 7.57 11.34 -22.37
C PRO A 16 6.38 10.39 -22.47
N VAL A 17 5.80 9.99 -21.34
CA VAL A 17 4.49 9.34 -21.34
C VAL A 17 3.47 10.42 -21.67
N SER A 18 3.04 10.49 -22.93
CA SER A 18 1.91 11.37 -23.26
C SER A 18 0.68 10.84 -22.52
N LYS A 19 -0.07 11.73 -21.86
CA LYS A 19 -1.35 11.41 -21.18
C LYS A 19 -2.33 10.65 -22.09
N ASN A 20 -2.14 10.73 -23.41
CA ASN A 20 -3.00 10.14 -24.43
C ASN A 20 -2.58 8.73 -24.91
N ARG A 21 -1.39 8.21 -24.56
CA ARG A 21 -0.95 6.84 -24.98
C ARG A 21 -1.38 5.74 -24.01
N CYS A 22 -1.68 6.07 -22.77
CA CYS A 22 -2.37 5.16 -21.86
C CYS A 22 -3.86 5.16 -22.23
N ARG A 23 -4.21 4.52 -23.36
CA ARG A 23 -5.61 4.39 -23.78
C ARG A 23 -6.37 3.70 -22.64
N LYS A 24 -7.43 4.35 -22.14
CA LYS A 24 -8.50 3.71 -21.36
C LYS A 24 -9.05 2.57 -22.22
N ARG A 25 -8.50 1.37 -22.10
CA ARG A 25 -9.14 0.17 -22.65
C ARG A 25 -10.44 -0.03 -21.88
N ARG A 26 -11.45 -0.60 -22.56
CA ARG A 26 -12.75 -0.89 -21.94
C ARG A 26 -12.52 -1.74 -20.68
N ARG A 27 -13.27 -1.41 -19.62
CA ARG A 27 -13.42 -2.22 -18.42
C ARG A 27 -13.62 -3.67 -18.87
N PRO A 28 -12.90 -4.67 -18.33
CA PRO A 28 -13.29 -6.05 -18.52
C PRO A 28 -14.78 -6.16 -18.19
N ALA A 29 -15.58 -6.76 -19.08
CA ALA A 29 -17.03 -6.86 -18.91
C ALA A 29 -17.44 -7.69 -17.67
N ALA A 30 -16.46 -8.30 -16.97
CA ALA A 30 -16.60 -9.15 -15.81
C ALA A 30 -15.96 -8.59 -14.52
N SER A 31 -15.49 -7.34 -14.50
CA SER A 31 -14.91 -6.77 -13.27
C SER A 31 -15.98 -6.63 -12.20
N ILE A 32 -15.82 -7.34 -11.09
CA ILE A 32 -16.69 -7.23 -9.92
C ILE A 32 -16.51 -5.82 -9.35
N TYR A 33 -17.60 -5.07 -9.23
CA TYR A 33 -17.59 -3.84 -8.44
C TYR A 33 -17.59 -4.26 -6.97
N ALA A 34 -16.58 -3.83 -6.21
CA ALA A 34 -16.48 -4.14 -4.79
C ALA A 34 -16.99 -2.94 -3.98
N PRO A 35 -18.28 -2.89 -3.57
CA PRO A 35 -18.81 -1.87 -2.66
C PRO A 35 -18.36 -2.15 -1.21
N LEU A 36 -17.08 -2.51 -1.04
CA LEU A 36 -16.46 -2.80 0.24
C LEU A 36 -15.82 -1.51 0.76
N PRO A 37 -15.82 -1.27 2.09
CA PRO A 37 -15.19 -0.10 2.69
C PRO A 37 -13.67 -0.30 2.80
N LEU A 38 -13.05 -0.57 1.65
CA LEU A 38 -11.60 -0.67 1.47
C LEU A 38 -10.95 0.69 1.76
N VAL A 39 -9.83 0.65 2.47
CA VAL A 39 -9.02 1.83 2.80
C VAL A 39 -7.56 1.57 2.48
N THR A 40 -6.80 2.62 2.18
CA THR A 40 -5.34 2.56 2.10
C THR A 40 -4.73 3.12 3.39
N ILE A 41 -3.62 2.55 3.87
CA ILE A 41 -2.95 2.98 5.10
C ILE A 41 -1.45 3.04 4.84
N ASP A 42 -0.93 4.26 4.72
CA ASP A 42 0.45 4.51 4.28
C ASP A 42 1.15 5.56 5.15
N GLY A 43 2.43 5.83 4.86
CA GLY A 43 3.13 6.98 5.46
C GLY A 43 2.58 8.32 4.95
N GLU A 44 2.74 9.39 5.73
CA GLU A 44 2.26 10.74 5.42
C GLU A 44 2.74 11.24 4.04
N ASP A 45 3.98 10.91 3.69
CA ASP A 45 4.65 11.33 2.46
C ASP A 45 4.36 10.43 1.24
N ALA A 46 3.71 9.27 1.43
CA ALA A 46 3.39 8.35 0.34
C ALA A 46 2.39 8.95 -0.66
N ARG A 47 2.52 8.57 -1.94
CA ARG A 47 1.67 9.05 -3.06
C ARG A 47 1.23 7.92 -4.00
N ASP A 48 1.92 6.79 -3.93
CA ASP A 48 1.71 5.54 -4.64
C ASP A 48 1.10 4.52 -3.67
N PHE A 49 -0.24 4.47 -3.63
CA PHE A 49 -0.98 3.55 -2.75
C PHE A 49 -1.22 2.26 -3.51
N ASP A 50 -0.40 1.26 -3.28
CA ASP A 50 -0.42 0.00 -4.03
C ASP A 50 -1.43 -1.00 -3.47
N ASP A 51 -1.77 -0.90 -2.19
CA ASP A 51 -2.63 -1.85 -1.49
C ASP A 51 -3.75 -1.16 -0.70
N ALA A 52 -4.90 -1.83 -0.64
CA ALA A 52 -6.03 -1.45 0.18
C ALA A 52 -6.61 -2.68 0.89
N VAL A 53 -7.07 -2.49 2.12
CA VAL A 53 -7.47 -3.58 3.01
C VAL A 53 -8.88 -3.40 3.56
N TYR A 54 -9.54 -4.52 3.78
CA TYR A 54 -10.84 -4.61 4.46
C TYR A 54 -11.01 -5.99 5.09
N CYS A 55 -11.63 -6.10 6.26
CA CYS A 55 -11.99 -7.40 6.80
C CYS A 55 -13.34 -7.40 7.54
N GLU A 56 -13.91 -8.59 7.66
CA GLU A 56 -15.13 -8.87 8.40
C GLU A 56 -14.99 -10.15 9.21
N LYS A 57 -15.68 -10.22 10.35
CA LYS A 57 -15.86 -11.48 11.08
C LYS A 57 -16.69 -12.46 10.26
N LYS A 58 -16.25 -13.71 10.20
CA LYS A 58 -17.01 -14.78 9.56
C LYS A 58 -18.02 -15.37 10.55
N ARG A 59 -19.22 -15.70 10.07
CA ARG A 59 -20.22 -16.46 10.84
C ARG A 59 -19.60 -17.81 11.24
N GLY A 60 -19.60 -18.11 12.54
CA GLY A 60 -18.96 -19.31 13.10
C GLY A 60 -17.50 -19.13 13.53
N GLY A 61 -16.98 -17.90 13.46
CA GLY A 61 -15.64 -17.55 13.93
C GLY A 61 -14.61 -17.38 12.81
N GLY A 62 -13.54 -16.65 13.12
CA GLY A 62 -12.52 -16.25 12.15
C GLY A 62 -12.91 -15.01 11.35
N TRP A 63 -12.20 -14.78 10.25
CA TRP A 63 -12.32 -13.58 9.42
C TRP A 63 -12.39 -13.90 7.93
N ARG A 64 -12.98 -12.98 7.19
CA ARG A 64 -12.73 -12.80 5.76
C ARG A 64 -11.93 -11.51 5.58
N LEU A 65 -10.83 -11.59 4.86
CA LEU A 65 -9.92 -10.48 4.57
C LEU A 65 -9.89 -10.26 3.07
N TRP A 66 -9.97 -9.01 2.65
CA TRP A 66 -9.75 -8.57 1.28
C TRP A 66 -8.51 -7.69 1.25
N VAL A 67 -7.57 -8.07 0.41
CA VAL A 67 -6.41 -7.27 0.05
C VAL A 67 -6.54 -6.95 -1.44
N ALA A 68 -6.77 -5.68 -1.76
CA ALA A 68 -6.87 -5.20 -3.13
C ALA A 68 -5.55 -4.53 -3.53
N ILE A 69 -4.90 -5.06 -4.56
CA ILE A 69 -3.62 -4.57 -5.07
C ILE A 69 -3.84 -3.82 -6.38
N ALA A 70 -3.20 -2.67 -6.56
CA ALA A 70 -3.16 -1.91 -7.80
C ALA A 70 -2.88 -2.81 -9.02
N ASP A 71 -3.75 -2.77 -10.04
CA ASP A 71 -3.56 -3.57 -11.25
C ASP A 71 -2.56 -2.89 -12.22
N VAL A 72 -1.29 -2.90 -11.83
CA VAL A 72 -0.18 -2.37 -12.63
C VAL A 72 -0.06 -3.11 -13.97
N SER A 73 -0.30 -4.42 -13.97
CA SER A 73 -0.19 -5.30 -15.15
C SER A 73 -1.18 -4.91 -16.25
N TYR A 74 -2.30 -4.30 -15.87
CA TYR A 74 -3.25 -3.77 -16.83
C TYR A 74 -2.64 -2.69 -17.72
N TYR A 75 -1.87 -1.79 -17.10
CA TYR A 75 -1.25 -0.62 -17.72
C TYR A 75 0.12 -0.92 -18.33
N VAL A 76 0.88 -1.84 -17.74
CA VAL A 76 2.24 -2.21 -18.16
C VAL A 76 2.20 -3.62 -18.75
N ARG A 77 2.02 -3.71 -20.07
CA ARG A 77 1.92 -5.00 -20.78
C ARG A 77 3.28 -5.53 -21.24
N PRO A 78 3.48 -6.87 -21.26
CA PRO A 78 4.70 -7.47 -21.75
C PRO A 78 5.11 -6.98 -23.14
N GLY A 79 6.40 -6.73 -23.34
CA GLY A 79 6.97 -6.29 -24.62
C GLY A 79 6.75 -4.81 -24.96
N THR A 80 6.09 -4.04 -24.08
CA THR A 80 5.95 -2.58 -24.26
C THR A 80 7.20 -1.84 -23.78
N PRO A 81 7.42 -0.58 -24.23
CA PRO A 81 8.52 0.25 -23.69
C PRO A 81 8.46 0.44 -22.18
N LEU A 82 7.25 0.47 -21.59
CA LEU A 82 7.06 0.55 -20.14
C LEU A 82 7.53 -0.72 -19.44
N ASP A 83 7.21 -1.91 -19.96
CA ASP A 83 7.70 -3.19 -19.42
C ASP A 83 9.23 -3.30 -19.52
N ALA A 84 9.81 -2.92 -20.67
CA ALA A 84 11.26 -2.94 -20.84
C ALA A 84 11.99 -2.02 -19.86
N GLU A 85 11.49 -0.79 -19.64
CA GLU A 85 12.07 0.15 -18.67
C GLU A 85 11.86 -0.31 -17.22
N ALA A 86 10.66 -0.80 -16.88
CA ALA A 86 10.38 -1.34 -15.55
C ALA A 86 11.31 -2.51 -15.22
N ARG A 87 11.48 -3.46 -16.15
CA ARG A 87 12.42 -4.58 -16.04
C ARG A 87 13.87 -4.11 -15.93
N SER A 88 14.26 -3.09 -16.69
CA SER A 88 15.61 -2.52 -16.63
C SER A 88 15.91 -1.85 -15.29
N ARG A 89 14.91 -1.26 -14.62
CA ARG A 89 15.06 -0.65 -13.29
C ARG A 89 14.97 -1.68 -12.16
N GLY A 90 14.14 -2.70 -12.32
CA GLY A 90 13.91 -3.77 -11.35
C GLY A 90 13.03 -3.36 -10.17
N THR A 91 13.34 -2.24 -9.52
CA THR A 91 12.57 -1.71 -8.37
C THR A 91 12.68 -0.19 -8.27
N SER A 92 11.79 0.43 -7.48
CA SER A 92 11.92 1.82 -7.08
C SER A 92 13.10 1.98 -6.09
N VAL A 93 13.89 3.04 -6.25
CA VAL A 93 15.04 3.31 -5.37
C VAL A 93 14.74 4.53 -4.52
N TYR A 94 14.70 4.32 -3.20
CA TYR A 94 14.41 5.35 -2.20
C TYR A 94 15.71 5.91 -1.63
N PHE A 95 16.12 7.09 -2.09
CA PHE A 95 17.19 7.86 -1.48
C PHE A 95 16.63 8.78 -0.39
N PRO A 96 17.45 9.17 0.60
CA PRO A 96 17.06 10.22 1.53
C PRO A 96 16.72 11.50 0.73
N SER A 97 15.48 11.99 0.86
CA SER A 97 14.87 13.11 0.12
C SER A 97 14.55 12.94 -1.38
N GLN A 98 14.78 11.77 -1.99
CA GLN A 98 14.47 11.58 -3.41
C GLN A 98 14.10 10.13 -3.76
N VAL A 99 13.00 9.94 -4.49
CA VAL A 99 12.64 8.64 -5.07
C VAL A 99 13.03 8.60 -6.55
N VAL A 100 13.58 7.47 -6.98
CA VAL A 100 13.71 7.11 -8.39
C VAL A 100 12.70 5.99 -8.66
N PRO A 101 11.51 6.31 -9.18
CA PRO A 101 10.43 5.34 -9.25
C PRO A 101 10.69 4.32 -10.37
N MET A 102 10.25 3.08 -10.17
CA MET A 102 10.30 2.02 -11.19
C MET A 102 9.44 2.38 -12.41
N LEU A 103 8.27 2.97 -12.14
CA LEU A 103 7.32 3.41 -13.16
C LEU A 103 7.28 4.95 -13.23
N PRO A 104 6.87 5.52 -14.37
CA PRO A 104 6.63 6.96 -14.47
C PRO A 104 5.62 7.45 -13.41
N GLU A 105 5.88 8.60 -12.79
CA GLU A 105 5.04 9.16 -11.70
C GLU A 105 3.56 9.31 -12.07
N VAL A 106 3.26 9.58 -13.34
CA VAL A 106 1.88 9.69 -13.84
C VAL A 106 1.12 8.36 -13.71
N LEU A 107 1.83 7.23 -13.83
CA LEU A 107 1.25 5.90 -13.62
C LEU A 107 1.25 5.55 -12.14
N SER A 108 2.40 5.63 -11.45
CA SER A 108 2.51 5.22 -10.05
C SER A 108 1.59 6.02 -9.15
N ASN A 109 1.62 7.35 -9.22
CA ASN A 109 0.86 8.22 -8.30
C ASN A 109 -0.58 8.45 -8.77
N GLY A 110 -0.89 8.07 -10.02
CA GLY A 110 -2.16 8.39 -10.68
C GLY A 110 -3.04 7.17 -10.91
N LEU A 111 -2.79 6.49 -12.03
CA LEU A 111 -3.64 5.41 -12.54
C LEU A 111 -3.49 4.10 -11.75
N CYS A 112 -2.29 3.81 -11.26
CA CYS A 112 -2.04 2.62 -10.45
C CYS A 112 -2.32 2.88 -8.96
N SER A 113 -2.08 4.08 -8.44
CA SER A 113 -2.38 4.41 -7.04
C SER A 113 -3.89 4.34 -6.75
N LEU A 114 -4.25 3.59 -5.69
CA LEU A 114 -5.59 3.36 -5.14
C LEU A 114 -6.14 4.60 -4.40
N ASN A 115 -6.15 5.73 -5.11
CA ASN A 115 -6.57 7.03 -4.61
C ASN A 115 -8.00 7.01 -4.03
N PRO A 116 -8.27 7.86 -3.01
CA PRO A 116 -9.57 7.90 -2.35
C PRO A 116 -10.68 8.42 -3.27
N GLN A 117 -11.88 7.87 -3.11
CA GLN A 117 -13.13 8.25 -3.78
C GLN A 117 -13.08 8.26 -5.32
N VAL A 118 -12.23 7.43 -5.91
CA VAL A 118 -12.14 7.27 -7.37
C VAL A 118 -12.03 5.80 -7.76
N ASP A 119 -12.72 5.42 -8.83
CA ASP A 119 -12.65 4.06 -9.37
C ASP A 119 -11.21 3.71 -9.79
N ARG A 120 -10.74 2.55 -9.33
CA ARG A 120 -9.44 1.97 -9.67
C ARG A 120 -9.55 0.48 -9.96
N LEU A 121 -8.76 0.04 -10.94
CA LEU A 121 -8.60 -1.37 -11.25
C LEU A 121 -7.65 -1.99 -10.23
N CYS A 122 -8.07 -3.12 -9.66
CA CYS A 122 -7.26 -3.86 -8.72
C CYS A 122 -7.36 -5.37 -8.96
N MET A 123 -6.31 -6.08 -8.56
CA MET A 123 -6.33 -7.52 -8.35
C MET A 123 -6.62 -7.77 -6.88
N VAL A 124 -7.70 -8.49 -6.57
CA VAL A 124 -8.12 -8.75 -5.20
C VAL A 124 -7.73 -10.16 -4.78
N CYS A 125 -7.10 -10.28 -3.62
CA CYS A 125 -6.98 -11.52 -2.86
C CYS A 125 -8.04 -11.53 -1.76
N GLU A 126 -9.07 -12.39 -1.90
CA GLU A 126 -10.03 -12.64 -0.82
C GLU A 126 -9.62 -13.89 -0.07
N MET A 127 -9.41 -13.76 1.24
CA MET A 127 -8.92 -14.81 2.12
C MET A 127 -9.92 -15.13 3.22
N THR A 128 -9.94 -16.39 3.64
CA THR A 128 -10.63 -16.83 4.86
C THR A 128 -9.60 -17.25 5.89
N ILE A 129 -9.74 -16.74 7.11
CA ILE A 129 -8.78 -16.94 8.19
C ILE A 129 -9.53 -17.51 9.38
N SER A 130 -9.00 -18.55 10.01
CA SER A 130 -9.60 -19.16 11.19
C SER A 130 -9.52 -18.26 12.42
N SER A 131 -10.27 -18.59 13.48
CA SER A 131 -10.17 -17.90 14.77
C SER A 131 -8.77 -17.97 15.42
N LYS A 132 -7.91 -18.89 14.94
CA LYS A 132 -6.52 -19.05 15.39
C LYS A 132 -5.50 -18.50 14.37
N GLY A 133 -5.92 -17.65 13.43
CA GLY A 133 -5.00 -16.98 12.51
C GLY A 133 -4.39 -17.88 11.44
N ARG A 134 -5.02 -19.04 11.17
CA ARG A 134 -4.60 -19.92 10.07
C ARG A 134 -5.40 -19.58 8.82
N LEU A 135 -4.70 -19.36 7.70
CA LEU A 135 -5.33 -19.23 6.38
C LEU A 135 -6.05 -20.53 6.02
N THR A 136 -7.36 -20.48 5.79
CA THR A 136 -8.21 -21.64 5.47
C THR A 136 -8.58 -21.72 3.99
N GLY A 137 -8.37 -20.65 3.23
CA GLY A 137 -8.66 -20.62 1.80
C GLY A 137 -8.52 -19.21 1.24
N TYR A 138 -8.32 -19.12 -0.07
CA TYR A 138 -8.14 -17.86 -0.79
C TYR A 138 -8.68 -17.97 -2.22
N LYS A 139 -8.96 -16.82 -2.84
CA LYS A 139 -9.23 -16.70 -4.27
C LYS A 139 -8.74 -15.35 -4.79
N PHE A 140 -8.38 -15.33 -6.08
CA PHE A 140 -7.95 -14.13 -6.79
C PHE A 140 -8.96 -13.75 -7.86
N TYR A 141 -9.22 -12.46 -8.03
CA TYR A 141 -10.07 -11.95 -9.10
C TYR A 141 -9.78 -10.47 -9.41
N GLU A 142 -9.97 -10.08 -10.66
CA GLU A 142 -9.93 -8.68 -11.08
C GLU A 142 -11.20 -7.95 -10.60
N ALA A 143 -11.03 -6.75 -10.05
CA ALA A 143 -12.12 -5.94 -9.53
C ALA A 143 -11.95 -4.45 -9.85
N VAL A 144 -13.05 -3.72 -9.66
CA VAL A 144 -13.03 -2.25 -9.56
C VAL A 144 -13.35 -1.89 -8.12
N MET A 145 -12.48 -1.09 -7.51
CA MET A 145 -12.69 -0.55 -6.16
C MET A 145 -12.70 0.97 -6.16
N SER A 146 -13.26 1.54 -5.10
CA SER A 146 -13.13 2.95 -4.76
C SER A 146 -12.75 3.04 -3.28
N SER A 147 -11.51 3.49 -3.00
CA SER A 147 -11.02 3.57 -1.63
C SER A 147 -11.85 4.60 -0.85
N HIS A 148 -12.36 4.22 0.32
CA HIS A 148 -13.24 5.08 1.12
C HIS A 148 -12.44 6.18 1.84
N ALA A 149 -11.18 5.90 2.18
CA ALA A 149 -10.27 6.86 2.76
C ALA A 149 -8.81 6.52 2.46
N ARG A 150 -8.02 7.58 2.27
CA ARG A 150 -6.56 7.52 2.41
C ARG A 150 -6.23 7.81 3.86
N LEU A 151 -5.78 6.80 4.59
CA LEU A 151 -5.38 6.91 5.98
C LEU A 151 -3.84 6.90 6.10
N THR A 152 -3.37 7.35 7.25
CA THR A 152 -1.94 7.28 7.61
C THR A 152 -1.76 6.34 8.79
N TYR A 153 -0.61 5.70 8.92
CA TYR A 153 -0.30 4.87 10.10
C TYR A 153 -0.56 5.62 11.42
N THR A 154 -0.17 6.89 11.50
CA THR A 154 -0.39 7.75 12.69
C THR A 154 -1.87 7.87 13.04
N LYS A 155 -2.70 8.30 12.09
CA LYS A 155 -4.17 8.41 12.27
C LYS A 155 -4.81 7.08 12.69
N VAL A 156 -4.44 5.98 12.03
CA VAL A 156 -4.98 4.65 12.38
C VAL A 156 -4.62 4.27 13.80
N TRP A 157 -3.36 4.47 14.18
CA TRP A 157 -2.92 4.19 15.54
C TRP A 157 -3.64 5.05 16.58
N HIS A 158 -3.78 6.35 16.35
CA HIS A 158 -4.53 7.23 17.26
C HIS A 158 -6.01 6.84 17.38
N MET A 159 -6.66 6.45 16.27
CA MET A 159 -8.04 5.94 16.32
C MET A 159 -8.17 4.66 17.16
N LEU A 160 -7.19 3.76 17.07
CA LEU A 160 -7.12 2.55 17.90
C LEU A 160 -6.84 2.85 19.37
N GLN A 161 -6.14 3.96 19.67
CA GLN A 161 -5.90 4.44 21.03
C GLN A 161 -7.09 5.23 21.62
N GLY A 162 -8.14 5.51 20.84
CA GLY A 162 -9.34 6.18 21.32
C GLY A 162 -9.39 7.69 21.08
N ASP A 163 -8.57 8.23 20.16
CA ASP A 163 -8.63 9.64 19.77
C ASP A 163 -10.04 10.03 19.29
N GLN A 164 -10.71 10.90 20.03
CA GLN A 164 -12.12 11.20 19.82
C GLN A 164 -12.35 11.96 18.50
N GLU A 165 -11.52 12.96 18.19
CA GLU A 165 -11.66 13.79 16.99
C GLU A 165 -11.52 12.95 15.72
N LEU A 166 -10.49 12.09 15.65
CA LEU A 166 -10.28 11.21 14.51
C LEU A 166 -11.38 10.16 14.39
N ARG A 167 -11.85 9.60 15.52
CA ARG A 167 -12.94 8.61 15.52
C ARG A 167 -14.27 9.21 15.09
N GLU A 168 -14.55 10.45 15.44
CA GLU A 168 -15.73 11.17 14.96
C GLU A 168 -15.61 11.48 13.47
N HIS A 169 -14.45 11.98 13.03
CA HIS A 169 -14.21 12.31 11.61
C HIS A 169 -14.29 11.08 10.69
N TYR A 170 -13.79 9.92 11.14
CA TYR A 170 -13.81 8.66 10.38
C TYR A 170 -14.84 7.66 10.90
N ALA A 171 -15.90 8.11 11.58
CA ALA A 171 -16.86 7.25 12.29
C ALA A 171 -17.37 6.02 11.51
N PRO A 172 -17.68 6.09 10.19
CA PRO A 172 -18.09 4.92 9.43
C PRO A 172 -17.03 3.82 9.31
N LEU A 173 -15.74 4.18 9.40
CA LEU A 173 -14.60 3.28 9.18
C LEU A 173 -14.01 2.72 10.47
N VAL A 174 -14.26 3.36 11.61
CA VAL A 174 -13.65 2.99 12.91
C VAL A 174 -13.83 1.50 13.24
N LYS A 175 -15.05 0.96 13.08
CA LYS A 175 -15.33 -0.45 13.36
C LYS A 175 -14.52 -1.40 12.47
N HIS A 176 -14.31 -1.03 11.21
CA HIS A 176 -13.55 -1.84 10.25
C HIS A 176 -12.05 -1.80 10.57
N ILE A 177 -11.55 -0.64 11.04
CA ILE A 177 -10.16 -0.48 11.50
C ILE A 177 -9.91 -1.31 12.77
N GLU A 178 -10.84 -1.27 13.73
CA GLU A 178 -10.78 -2.11 14.93
C GLU A 178 -10.82 -3.60 14.58
N GLU A 179 -11.60 -3.99 13.56
CA GLU A 179 -11.67 -5.37 13.10
C GLU A 179 -10.36 -5.84 12.43
N LEU A 180 -9.73 -4.97 11.64
CA LEU A 180 -8.39 -5.23 11.10
C LEU A 180 -7.35 -5.41 12.22
N HIS A 181 -7.45 -4.60 13.29
CA HIS A 181 -6.57 -4.74 14.46
C HIS A 181 -6.81 -6.04 15.22
N ASN A 182 -8.07 -6.47 15.38
CA ASN A 182 -8.41 -7.75 15.99
C ASN A 182 -7.84 -8.93 15.19
N LEU A 183 -7.98 -8.90 13.86
CA LEU A 183 -7.39 -9.89 12.97
C LEU A 183 -5.85 -9.91 13.10
N TYR A 184 -5.22 -8.74 13.07
CA TYR A 184 -3.76 -8.61 13.22
C TYR A 184 -3.25 -9.28 14.49
N LYS A 185 -3.88 -9.05 15.65
CA LYS A 185 -3.47 -9.67 16.92
C LYS A 185 -3.44 -11.20 16.83
N VAL A 186 -4.45 -11.78 16.20
CA VAL A 186 -4.54 -13.23 16.01
C VAL A 186 -3.49 -13.73 15.01
N LEU A 187 -3.20 -12.97 13.96
CA LEU A 187 -2.15 -13.31 12.99
C LEU A 187 -0.75 -13.24 13.62
N GLU A 188 -0.50 -12.28 14.49
CA GLU A 188 0.78 -12.16 15.20
C GLU A 188 0.97 -13.34 16.17
N SER A 189 -0.03 -13.67 16.99
CA SER A 189 0.04 -14.87 17.85
C SER A 189 0.25 -16.15 17.03
N ALA A 190 -0.45 -16.30 15.90
CA ALA A 190 -0.27 -17.44 15.02
C ALA A 190 1.13 -17.48 14.37
N ARG A 191 1.78 -16.33 14.17
CA ARG A 191 3.15 -16.22 13.66
C ARG A 191 4.16 -16.62 14.74
N GLU A 192 3.96 -16.18 15.97
CA GLU A 192 4.77 -16.56 17.13
C GLU A 192 4.73 -18.08 17.37
N GLU A 193 3.53 -18.69 17.34
CA GLU A 193 3.36 -20.14 17.46
C GLU A 193 4.09 -20.94 16.37
N ARG A 194 4.27 -20.36 15.17
CA ARG A 194 5.03 -20.98 14.08
C ARG A 194 6.56 -20.81 14.21
N GLY A 195 7.03 -20.18 15.29
CA GLY A 195 8.45 -19.87 15.49
C GLY A 195 8.94 -18.70 14.64
N GLY A 196 8.04 -17.77 14.27
CA GLY A 196 8.39 -16.58 13.52
C GLY A 196 9.29 -15.65 14.33
N ILE A 197 10.58 -15.57 13.98
CA ILE A 197 11.51 -14.64 14.61
C ILE A 197 11.19 -13.21 14.13
N SER A 198 10.95 -12.30 15.06
CA SER A 198 10.74 -10.89 14.79
C SER A 198 11.92 -10.08 15.31
N PHE A 199 12.66 -9.43 14.43
CA PHE A 199 13.64 -8.42 14.81
C PHE A 199 12.96 -7.05 14.71
N GLU A 200 12.80 -6.37 15.83
CA GLU A 200 12.50 -4.95 15.82
C GLU A 200 13.81 -4.20 15.59
N SER A 201 14.12 -3.89 14.33
CA SER A 201 15.23 -3.01 14.01
C SER A 201 14.82 -1.57 14.21
N GLU A 202 15.61 -0.82 14.97
CA GLU A 202 15.46 0.62 15.07
C GLU A 202 15.90 1.27 13.76
N GLU A 203 14.95 1.80 13.01
CA GLU A 203 15.23 2.50 11.75
C GLU A 203 15.39 4.00 12.00
N ALA A 204 16.39 4.61 11.35
CA ALA A 204 16.62 6.04 11.42
C ALA A 204 15.72 6.81 10.43
N LYS A 205 15.06 7.86 10.92
CA LYS A 205 14.30 8.83 10.12
C LYS A 205 15.11 10.13 10.00
N PHE A 206 15.49 10.47 8.78
CA PHE A 206 16.20 11.74 8.51
C PHE A 206 15.19 12.89 8.35
N ILE A 207 15.33 13.92 9.17
CA ILE A 207 14.59 15.17 9.02
C ILE A 207 15.47 16.15 8.24
N PHE A 208 14.94 16.68 7.14
CA PHE A 208 15.68 17.56 6.24
C PHE A 208 15.25 19.02 6.41
N ASN A 209 16.21 19.92 6.38
CA ASN A 209 15.96 21.36 6.31
C ASN A 209 15.64 21.81 4.86
N ALA A 210 15.39 23.10 4.66
CA ALA A 210 15.07 23.68 3.35
C ALA A 210 16.16 23.45 2.28
N GLU A 211 17.43 23.36 2.68
CA GLU A 211 18.56 23.09 1.78
C GLU A 211 18.80 21.59 1.52
N ARG A 212 17.87 20.71 1.95
CA ARG A 212 17.97 19.24 1.86
C ARG A 212 19.19 18.66 2.58
N ARG A 213 19.63 19.31 3.67
CA ARG A 213 20.62 18.78 4.60
C ARG A 213 19.90 18.15 5.79
N ILE A 214 20.54 17.14 6.40
CA ILE A 214 20.02 16.51 7.61
C ILE A 214 20.05 17.57 8.72
N GLU A 215 18.87 17.95 9.20
CA GLU A 215 18.69 18.82 10.35
C GLU A 215 18.86 18.03 11.64
N ARG A 216 18.21 16.86 11.71
CA ARG A 216 18.32 15.90 12.80
C ARG A 216 17.93 14.49 12.35
N ILE A 217 18.29 13.51 13.18
CA ILE A 217 17.96 12.11 12.99
C ILE A 217 17.03 11.70 14.14
N GLU A 218 15.87 11.17 13.79
CA GLU A 218 14.89 10.63 14.75
C GLU A 218 14.80 9.12 14.58
N GLN A 219 14.22 8.42 15.56
CA GLN A 219 13.91 7.01 15.44
C GLN A 219 12.52 6.83 14.84
N THR A 220 12.38 5.97 13.84
CA THR A 220 11.08 5.63 13.27
C THR A 220 10.26 4.89 14.31
N GLN A 221 9.11 5.45 14.69
CA GLN A 221 8.18 4.78 15.59
C GLN A 221 7.33 3.79 14.82
N ARG A 222 7.48 2.50 15.15
CA ARG A 222 6.66 1.43 14.61
C ARG A 222 5.55 1.07 15.60
N ASN A 223 4.31 1.24 15.18
CA ASN A 223 3.12 0.91 15.97
C ASN A 223 2.30 -0.22 15.30
N ASP A 224 1.18 -0.62 15.92
CA ASP A 224 0.35 -1.70 15.39
C ASP A 224 -0.26 -1.38 14.03
N ALA A 225 -0.42 -0.10 13.65
CA ALA A 225 -0.87 0.25 12.30
C ALA A 225 0.14 -0.18 11.22
N HIS A 226 1.44 -0.12 11.53
CA HIS A 226 2.47 -0.63 10.63
C HIS A 226 2.52 -2.16 10.61
N LYS A 227 2.27 -2.78 11.77
CA LYS A 227 2.32 -4.24 11.91
C LYS A 227 1.10 -4.90 11.26
N LEU A 228 -0.09 -4.31 11.38
CA LEU A 228 -1.31 -4.82 10.75
C LEU A 228 -1.20 -4.84 9.22
N MET A 229 -0.67 -3.77 8.61
CA MET A 229 -0.49 -3.73 7.15
C MET A 229 0.55 -4.72 6.65
N LYS A 230 1.56 -5.05 7.47
CA LYS A 230 2.54 -6.10 7.15
C LYS A 230 1.96 -7.51 7.24
N SER A 231 0.96 -7.73 8.09
CA SER A 231 0.38 -9.04 8.37
C SER A 231 -0.87 -9.35 7.53
N ALA A 232 -1.52 -8.33 6.98
CA ALA A 232 -2.65 -8.45 6.05
C ALA A 232 -2.19 -9.03 4.70
#